data_AF-A0A3E0MPJ9-F1
#
_entry.id   AF-A0A3E0MPJ9-F1
#
_cell.length_a   1.000
_cell.length_b   1.000
_cell.length_c   1.000
_cell.angle_alpha   90.00
_cell.angle_beta   90.00
_cell.angle_gamma   90.00
#
_symmetry.space_group_name_H-M   'P 1'
#
loop_
_entity.id
_entity.type
_entity.pdbx_description
1 polymer ?
#
loop_
_entity_poly.entity_id
_entity_poly.type
_entity_poly.pdbx_seq_one_letter_code
_entity_poly.pdbx_strand_id
1 'polypeptide(L)'
;MKRILTLFAVVFATVLFAQPQPVKWSTSYEVQDPYIKVIVHADIEEGWHLYSQNLEDGGPIPTSFYLDTSSAFAPLGSWSEGEPHVEYDPNFEMDLAFFSESADFTILLEPKEADFTVKGELEFMVCNDEMCLPPTYVDFKTEIVDAPLPSPWDGLGTTFWLGFLGGFAALIMPCIFPMIPLTVSFFTKQSKTKAEGIFKASIYGLGIIVIYVGLGLLVTLLFGADSLNKMATNPWFNLAFFALFVVFAASFFGAFEITLPSSWVNKADDASNKGGMVGIFFMAFTLSLVSFSCTGPIIGSLLVKAASGGSLLGPAVGMFGFALALAIPFTLFAAFPGWLNSLPSSGGWLNTVKVTLGFLELAFALKFLSTADMVMQWHLLERELFLAIWVAIAFATAFYLLGAFRMPLDSPVQSIGVSRLFIALTFLIMGFYMLPGIFGAPVKLIAGFPPPEHYAEQRGGAFAQPNITTVVSGEQASVQPELGEHCPNGLPCFNDYEAGLAYAKEVGKPIMLDFTGWGCVNCRKMEENVWVDERVHQRLRDNVVLVSLYVDARPDLPEDEQYISEITGRKIKNIGNKWSEFQEVNFQEVSQPLYVILGHDDLTPLVEKNAYNLDVDAYIDWLDRGVAAFK
;
A
#
# COMPACT_ATOMS: atom_id res chain seq x y z
N MET A 1 47.06 53.62 31.98
CA MET A 1 46.88 52.54 30.98
C MET A 1 45.69 51.64 31.26
N LYS A 2 45.54 51.03 32.46
CA LYS A 2 44.37 50.15 32.77
C LYS A 2 42.98 50.79 32.61
N ARG A 3 42.81 52.07 32.96
CA ARG A 3 41.52 52.81 32.80
C ARG A 3 41.19 53.19 31.35
N ILE A 4 42.20 53.30 30.48
CA ILE A 4 42.00 53.60 29.05
C ILE A 4 41.64 52.31 28.30
N LEU A 5 42.28 51.19 28.66
CA LEU A 5 41.93 49.87 28.12
C LEU A 5 40.51 49.41 28.51
N THR A 6 40.04 49.74 29.70
CA THR A 6 38.65 49.42 30.11
C THR A 6 37.64 50.30 29.39
N LEU A 7 37.95 51.59 29.15
CA LEU A 7 37.08 52.45 28.36
C LEU A 7 37.00 51.99 26.90
N PHE A 8 38.14 51.57 26.33
CA PHE A 8 38.18 51.03 24.97
C PHE A 8 37.44 49.69 24.85
N ALA A 9 37.54 48.80 25.86
CA ALA A 9 36.80 47.54 25.89
C ALA A 9 35.28 47.73 26.06
N VAL A 10 34.85 48.73 26.84
CA VAL A 10 33.42 49.06 27.00
C VAL A 10 32.86 49.72 25.74
N VAL A 11 33.61 50.62 25.09
CA VAL A 11 33.20 51.24 23.81
C VAL A 11 33.17 50.20 22.68
N PHE A 12 34.14 49.29 22.63
CA PHE A 12 34.16 48.20 21.65
C PHE A 12 33.03 47.19 21.88
N ALA A 13 32.67 46.91 23.14
CA ALA A 13 31.50 46.09 23.47
C ALA A 13 30.18 46.75 23.09
N THR A 14 30.03 48.09 23.23
CA THR A 14 28.81 48.78 22.82
C THR A 14 28.64 48.87 21.29
N VAL A 15 29.72 48.84 20.51
CA VAL A 15 29.65 48.86 19.04
C VAL A 15 29.25 47.49 18.46
N LEU A 16 29.55 46.39 19.15
CA LEU A 16 29.18 45.04 18.71
C LEU A 16 27.67 44.71 18.86
N PHE A 17 26.92 45.48 19.65
CA PHE A 17 25.47 45.28 19.84
C PHE A 17 24.59 46.23 18.98
N ALA A 18 25.17 46.96 18.03
CA ALA A 18 24.47 47.92 17.18
C ALA A 18 24.31 47.45 15.73
N GLN A 19 24.06 46.16 15.50
CA GLN A 19 23.62 45.68 14.18
C GLN A 19 22.17 46.16 13.96
N PRO A 20 21.87 46.86 12.86
CA PRO A 20 20.49 47.22 12.53
C PRO A 20 19.66 45.93 12.38
N GLN A 21 18.48 45.89 13.00
CA GLN A 21 17.48 44.83 12.81
C GLN A 21 16.33 45.41 11.99
N PRO A 22 16.49 45.48 10.66
CA PRO A 22 15.52 46.14 9.78
C PRO A 22 14.22 45.35 9.59
N VAL A 23 14.16 44.09 10.07
CA VAL A 23 12.96 43.27 10.00
C VAL A 23 12.58 42.76 11.38
N LYS A 24 11.32 42.96 11.76
CA LYS A 24 10.73 42.41 12.99
C LYS A 24 9.74 41.31 12.63
N TRP A 25 9.95 40.15 13.23
CA TRP A 25 9.13 38.98 13.01
C TRP A 25 8.11 38.80 14.14
N SER A 26 6.89 38.41 13.77
CA SER A 26 5.85 38.02 14.72
C SER A 26 5.10 36.79 14.20
N THR A 27 4.60 35.95 15.11
CA THR A 27 3.91 34.71 14.74
C THR A 27 2.53 34.70 15.35
N SER A 28 1.53 34.41 14.54
CA SER A 28 0.12 34.26 14.94
C SER A 28 -0.47 33.00 14.31
N TYR A 29 -1.71 32.68 14.68
CA TYR A 29 -2.44 31.57 14.07
C TYR A 29 -3.91 31.94 13.90
N GLU A 30 -4.53 31.35 12.88
CA GLU A 30 -5.96 31.41 12.62
C GLU A 30 -6.52 29.99 12.55
N VAL A 31 -7.65 29.76 13.21
CA VAL A 31 -8.34 28.48 13.16
C VAL A 31 -9.22 28.44 11.90
N GLN A 32 -8.95 27.48 11.02
CA GLN A 32 -9.72 27.22 9.79
C GLN A 32 -10.21 25.76 9.79
N ASP A 33 -11.24 25.46 10.60
CA ASP A 33 -11.79 24.11 10.81
C ASP A 33 -11.86 23.27 9.50
N PRO A 34 -11.16 22.12 9.41
CA PRO A 34 -10.47 21.36 10.47
C PRO A 34 -8.95 21.64 10.63
N TYR A 35 -8.44 22.69 10.00
CA TYR A 35 -7.01 23.03 9.93
C TYR A 35 -6.68 24.26 10.78
N ILE A 36 -5.38 24.48 11.00
CA ILE A 36 -4.85 25.69 11.62
C ILE A 36 -3.88 26.34 10.65
N LYS A 37 -4.14 27.61 10.33
CA LYS A 37 -3.24 28.43 9.54
C LYS A 37 -2.28 29.14 10.47
N VAL A 38 -1.00 28.78 10.44
CA VAL A 38 0.06 29.52 11.12
C VAL A 38 0.52 30.64 10.19
N ILE A 39 0.68 31.85 10.75
CA ILE A 39 1.07 33.06 10.03
C ILE A 39 2.34 33.62 10.68
N VAL A 40 3.42 33.74 9.92
CA VAL A 40 4.65 34.42 10.31
C VAL A 40 4.71 35.74 9.54
N HIS A 41 4.53 36.84 10.26
CA HIS A 41 4.48 38.20 9.72
C HIS A 41 5.84 38.89 9.90
N ALA A 42 6.35 39.47 8.81
CA ALA A 42 7.54 40.30 8.77
C ALA A 42 7.16 41.77 8.61
N ASP A 43 7.58 42.61 9.55
CA ASP A 43 7.48 44.08 9.48
C ASP A 43 8.85 44.62 9.07
N ILE A 44 8.91 45.30 7.91
CA ILE A 44 10.14 45.68 7.22
C ILE A 44 10.31 47.20 7.31
N GLU A 45 11.49 47.64 7.77
CA GLU A 45 11.82 49.06 7.88
C GLU A 45 11.93 49.72 6.49
N GLU A 46 11.45 50.96 6.37
CA GLU A 46 11.39 51.68 5.10
C GLU A 46 12.76 51.74 4.41
N GLY A 47 12.80 51.38 3.12
CA GLY A 47 14.03 51.33 2.31
C GLY A 47 14.81 50.02 2.40
N TRP A 48 14.31 49.01 3.14
CA TRP A 48 14.84 47.65 3.12
C TRP A 48 13.95 46.71 2.32
N HIS A 49 14.57 45.70 1.73
CA HIS A 49 13.93 44.69 0.90
C HIS A 49 14.18 43.30 1.46
N LEU A 50 13.10 42.59 1.78
CA LEU A 50 13.11 41.18 2.18
C LEU A 50 12.82 40.32 0.95
N TYR A 51 13.69 39.36 0.68
CA TYR A 51 13.56 38.53 -0.52
C TYR A 51 12.51 37.42 -0.37
N SER A 52 11.82 37.14 -1.48
CA SER A 52 10.82 36.07 -1.62
C SER A 52 11.43 34.67 -1.40
N GLN A 53 10.59 33.69 -1.08
CA GLN A 53 10.95 32.26 -1.04
C GLN A 53 11.20 31.70 -2.46
N ASN A 54 10.70 32.37 -3.49
CA ASN A 54 10.70 31.92 -4.88
C ASN A 54 11.65 32.79 -5.72
N LEU A 55 12.95 32.61 -5.55
CA LEU A 55 13.99 33.26 -6.36
C LEU A 55 14.70 32.25 -7.27
N GLU A 56 15.15 32.74 -8.44
CA GLU A 56 16.00 31.95 -9.35
C GLU A 56 17.46 31.89 -8.84
N ASP A 57 18.18 30.84 -9.24
CA ASP A 57 19.57 30.64 -8.85
C ASP A 57 20.51 31.74 -9.37
N GLY A 58 21.42 32.21 -8.51
CA GLY A 58 22.42 33.24 -8.83
C GLY A 58 22.21 34.58 -8.13
N GLY A 59 21.11 34.73 -7.38
CA GLY A 59 20.73 35.94 -6.63
C GLY A 59 21.05 35.91 -5.13
N PRO A 60 20.42 36.80 -4.34
CA PRO A 60 20.49 36.81 -2.88
C PRO A 60 19.77 35.58 -2.27
N ILE A 61 20.08 35.28 -1.00
CA ILE A 61 19.50 34.10 -0.32
C ILE A 61 18.00 34.31 -0.11
N PRO A 62 17.13 33.40 -0.62
CA PRO A 62 15.69 33.49 -0.44
C PRO A 62 15.30 33.28 1.02
N THR A 63 14.16 33.85 1.42
CA THR A 63 13.59 33.54 2.74
C THR A 63 13.21 32.05 2.76
N SER A 64 13.55 31.33 3.82
CA SER A 64 13.21 29.91 3.97
C SER A 64 12.75 29.59 5.40
N PHE A 65 11.91 28.57 5.54
CA PHE A 65 11.30 28.19 6.82
C PHE A 65 11.53 26.72 7.12
N TYR A 66 12.08 26.44 8.30
CA TYR A 66 12.33 25.10 8.83
C TYR A 66 11.38 24.85 10.00
N LEU A 67 10.42 23.95 9.81
CA LEU A 67 9.42 23.62 10.83
C LEU A 67 9.86 22.39 11.64
N ASP A 68 9.85 22.48 12.97
CA ASP A 68 10.15 21.34 13.82
C ASP A 68 9.05 20.28 13.70
N THR A 69 9.40 19.08 13.23
CA THR A 69 8.47 17.96 13.15
C THR A 69 8.04 17.46 14.53
N SER A 70 6.73 17.32 14.74
CA SER A 70 6.13 16.81 15.98
C SER A 70 5.01 15.81 15.68
N SER A 71 4.76 14.87 16.60
CA SER A 71 3.60 13.97 16.51
C SER A 71 2.25 14.68 16.70
N ALA A 72 2.27 15.92 17.19
CA ALA A 72 1.08 16.69 17.55
C ALA A 72 0.37 17.37 16.38
N PHE A 73 1.01 17.48 15.20
CA PHE A 73 0.40 18.07 13.99
C PHE A 73 1.05 17.50 12.72
N ALA A 74 0.40 17.70 11.57
CA ALA A 74 0.97 17.40 10.25
C ALA A 74 0.87 18.64 9.34
N PRO A 75 1.96 19.09 8.69
CA PRO A 75 1.89 20.19 7.73
C PRO A 75 1.15 19.77 6.45
N LEU A 76 0.29 20.65 5.94
CA LEU A 76 -0.46 20.52 4.69
C LEU A 76 0.15 21.44 3.64
N GLY A 77 1.10 20.90 2.89
CA GLY A 77 1.83 21.63 1.84
C GLY A 77 3.02 22.44 2.36
N SER A 78 3.47 23.38 1.55
CA SER A 78 4.59 24.28 1.83
C SER A 78 4.12 25.65 2.32
N TRP A 79 5.08 26.49 2.73
CA TRP A 79 4.83 27.87 3.11
C TRP A 79 4.39 28.71 1.90
N SER A 80 3.24 29.35 2.02
CA SER A 80 2.70 30.31 1.06
C SER A 80 3.08 31.72 1.47
N GLU A 81 3.51 32.53 0.51
CA GLU A 81 3.77 33.97 0.67
C GLU A 81 2.73 34.83 -0.07
N GLY A 82 2.68 36.12 0.24
CA GLY A 82 1.90 37.12 -0.51
C GLY A 82 2.49 37.44 -1.89
N GLU A 83 1.84 38.32 -2.66
CA GLU A 83 2.39 38.76 -3.96
C GLU A 83 3.63 39.66 -3.76
N PRO A 84 4.82 39.24 -4.23
CA PRO A 84 6.03 40.05 -4.10
C PRO A 84 6.11 41.13 -5.19
N HIS A 85 6.90 42.18 -4.94
CA HIS A 85 7.30 43.13 -5.97
C HIS A 85 8.46 42.55 -6.77
N VAL A 86 8.35 42.59 -8.11
CA VAL A 86 9.39 42.11 -9.02
C VAL A 86 10.01 43.30 -9.73
N GLU A 87 11.31 43.49 -9.54
CA GLU A 87 12.08 44.54 -10.22
C GLU A 87 13.45 44.00 -10.64
N TYR A 88 13.93 44.47 -11.80
CA TYR A 88 15.25 44.10 -12.31
C TYR A 88 16.35 44.76 -11.47
N ASP A 89 17.19 43.94 -10.84
CA ASP A 89 18.33 44.41 -10.04
C ASP A 89 19.62 44.39 -10.88
N PRO A 90 20.27 45.54 -11.10
CA PRO A 90 21.50 45.63 -11.90
C PRO A 90 22.75 45.07 -11.19
N ASN A 91 22.72 44.83 -9.88
CA ASN A 91 23.82 44.21 -9.14
C ASN A 91 23.81 42.68 -9.27
N PHE A 92 22.61 42.09 -9.33
CA PHE A 92 22.42 40.65 -9.50
C PHE A 92 22.15 40.24 -10.96
N GLU A 93 21.97 41.21 -11.86
CA GLU A 93 21.68 41.02 -13.29
C GLU A 93 20.43 40.15 -13.56
N MET A 94 19.43 40.24 -12.69
CA MET A 94 18.21 39.42 -12.73
C MET A 94 16.99 40.14 -12.16
N ASP A 95 15.79 39.63 -12.46
CA ASP A 95 14.56 40.07 -11.84
C ASP A 95 14.47 39.51 -10.41
N LEU A 96 14.43 40.39 -9.40
CA LEU A 96 14.32 40.01 -8.00
C LEU A 96 12.90 40.21 -7.47
N ALA A 97 12.35 39.17 -6.85
CA ALA A 97 11.11 39.23 -6.09
C ALA A 97 11.39 39.58 -4.62
N PHE A 98 10.83 40.69 -4.13
CA PHE A 98 11.02 41.18 -2.76
C PHE A 98 9.80 41.90 -2.16
N PHE A 99 9.85 42.14 -0.86
CA PHE A 99 8.85 42.85 -0.06
C PHE A 99 9.50 44.08 0.63
N SER A 100 8.79 45.21 0.71
CA SER A 100 9.38 46.51 1.16
C SER A 100 8.67 47.19 2.33
N GLU A 101 7.55 46.64 2.81
CA GLU A 101 6.79 47.19 3.95
C GLU A 101 6.43 46.09 4.95
N SER A 102 5.81 45.03 4.45
CA SER A 102 5.54 43.81 5.21
C SER A 102 5.44 42.60 4.31
N ALA A 103 5.57 41.41 4.92
CA ALA A 103 5.36 40.13 4.25
C ALA A 103 4.66 39.15 5.19
N ASP A 104 3.68 38.42 4.68
CA ASP A 104 3.00 37.34 5.40
C ASP A 104 3.38 36.00 4.80
N PHE A 105 3.90 35.11 5.64
CA PHE A 105 4.21 33.72 5.29
C PHE A 105 3.28 32.81 6.07
N THR A 106 2.61 31.89 5.37
CA THR A 106 1.54 31.09 5.97
C THR A 106 1.65 29.61 5.63
N ILE A 107 1.35 28.76 6.60
CA ILE A 107 1.30 27.30 6.42
C ILE A 107 0.04 26.74 7.07
N LEU A 108 -0.58 25.75 6.43
CA LEU A 108 -1.71 25.02 6.99
C LEU A 108 -1.19 23.79 7.76
N LEU A 109 -1.69 23.59 8.98
CA LEU A 109 -1.39 22.46 9.84
C LEU A 109 -2.67 21.68 10.14
N GLU A 110 -2.60 20.36 10.03
CA GLU A 110 -3.62 19.44 10.53
C GLU A 110 -3.29 19.06 11.99
N PRO A 111 -4.10 19.49 12.98
CA PRO A 111 -3.86 19.18 14.37
C PRO A 111 -4.15 17.71 14.69
N LYS A 112 -3.28 17.08 15.48
CA LYS A 112 -3.49 15.73 16.05
C LYS A 112 -3.73 15.77 17.56
N GLU A 113 -3.32 16.87 18.20
CA GLU A 113 -3.57 17.18 19.62
C GLU A 113 -4.31 18.52 19.72
N ALA A 114 -5.12 18.69 20.78
CA ALA A 114 -5.91 19.92 20.97
C ALA A 114 -5.00 21.11 21.36
N ASP A 115 -3.98 20.85 22.17
CA ASP A 115 -3.04 21.87 22.64
C ASP A 115 -1.63 21.45 22.25
N PHE A 116 -0.93 22.27 21.49
CA PHE A 116 0.44 21.98 21.07
C PHE A 116 1.23 23.25 20.76
N THR A 117 2.55 23.12 20.72
CA THR A 117 3.44 24.23 20.35
C THR A 117 4.00 23.97 18.97
N VAL A 118 3.90 24.98 18.10
CA VAL A 118 4.59 25.01 16.81
C VAL A 118 5.87 25.81 17.00
N LYS A 119 6.99 25.21 16.59
CA LYS A 119 8.32 25.81 16.63
C LYS A 119 9.00 25.62 15.29
N GLY A 120 9.89 26.54 14.96
CA GLY A 120 10.74 26.42 13.81
C GLY A 120 11.75 27.57 13.77
N GLU A 121 12.57 27.53 12.74
CA GLU A 121 13.59 28.53 12.44
C GLU A 121 13.31 29.08 11.05
N LEU A 122 13.47 30.39 10.86
CA LEU A 122 13.43 31.00 9.54
C LEU A 122 14.80 31.58 9.21
N GLU A 123 15.24 31.41 7.98
CA GLU A 123 16.46 31.98 7.42
C GLU A 123 16.08 33.05 6.41
N PHE A 124 16.70 34.23 6.50
CA PHE A 124 16.38 35.33 5.61
C PHE A 124 17.58 36.23 5.37
N MET A 125 17.54 36.95 4.25
CA MET A 125 18.51 37.97 3.87
C MET A 125 17.77 39.24 3.47
N VAL A 126 18.34 40.39 3.83
CA VAL A 126 17.76 41.72 3.55
C VAL A 126 18.82 42.65 2.97
N CYS A 127 18.42 43.45 2.00
CA CYS A 127 19.26 44.45 1.38
C CYS A 127 18.55 45.79 1.30
N ASN A 128 19.33 46.86 1.18
CA ASN A 128 18.88 48.17 0.75
C ASN A 128 19.73 48.62 -0.44
N ASP A 129 19.50 49.84 -0.94
CA ASP A 129 20.20 50.41 -2.10
C ASP A 129 21.74 50.49 -1.98
N GLU A 130 22.28 50.45 -0.75
CA GLU A 130 23.71 50.66 -0.48
C GLU A 130 24.42 49.39 0.02
N MET A 131 23.71 48.46 0.67
CA MET A 131 24.30 47.30 1.33
C MET A 131 23.31 46.15 1.58
N CYS A 132 23.87 44.94 1.65
CA CYS A 132 23.17 43.73 2.08
C CYS A 132 23.68 43.28 3.46
N LEU A 133 22.76 42.82 4.32
CA LEU A 133 23.12 42.13 5.55
C LEU A 133 23.34 40.64 5.25
N PRO A 134 24.26 39.97 5.97
CA PRO A 134 24.44 38.52 5.84
C PRO A 134 23.15 37.79 6.26
N PRO A 135 22.90 36.57 5.73
CA PRO A 135 21.77 35.76 6.13
C PRO A 135 21.73 35.54 7.65
N THR A 136 20.54 35.67 8.24
CA THR A 136 20.34 35.45 9.68
C THR A 136 19.19 34.49 9.94
N TYR A 137 19.30 33.77 11.05
CA TYR A 137 18.30 32.84 11.53
C TYR A 137 17.50 33.46 12.69
N VAL A 138 16.17 33.29 12.65
CA VAL A 138 15.27 33.72 13.72
C VAL A 138 14.34 32.56 14.10
N ASP A 139 14.33 32.22 15.38
CA ASP A 139 13.39 31.24 15.91
C ASP A 139 11.97 31.85 15.97
N PHE A 140 10.99 31.08 15.51
CA PHE A 140 9.58 31.40 15.73
C PHE A 140 8.91 30.32 16.59
N LYS A 141 7.97 30.77 17.44
CA LYS A 141 7.21 29.90 18.33
C LYS A 141 5.79 30.42 18.47
N THR A 142 4.82 29.54 18.34
CA THR A 142 3.42 29.83 18.68
C THR A 142 2.81 28.67 19.47
N GLU A 143 1.99 29.01 20.46
CA GLU A 143 1.25 28.04 21.28
C GLU A 143 -0.19 28.03 20.79
N ILE A 144 -0.61 26.87 20.29
CA ILE A 144 -1.95 26.62 19.79
C ILE A 144 -2.74 25.95 20.92
N VAL A 145 -3.92 26.48 21.19
CA VAL A 145 -4.82 26.03 22.25
C VAL A 145 -6.18 25.77 21.63
N ASP A 146 -6.81 24.65 21.99
CA ASP A 146 -8.15 24.26 21.52
C ASP A 146 -8.27 24.13 19.99
N ALA A 147 -7.28 23.47 19.39
CA ALA A 147 -7.29 23.14 17.97
C ALA A 147 -8.48 22.24 17.59
N PRO A 148 -9.17 22.50 16.46
CA PRO A 148 -10.24 21.63 15.97
C PRO A 148 -9.64 20.30 15.52
N LEU A 149 -9.73 19.28 16.39
CA LEU A 149 -9.26 17.94 16.03
C LEU A 149 -10.13 17.37 14.91
N PRO A 150 -9.53 16.75 13.87
CA PRO A 150 -10.30 16.00 12.90
C PRO A 150 -11.14 14.97 13.63
N SER A 151 -12.43 14.87 13.27
CA SER A 151 -13.35 14.06 14.03
C SER A 151 -12.86 12.61 14.04
N PRO A 152 -12.85 11.90 15.19
CA PRO A 152 -12.45 10.49 15.22
C PRO A 152 -13.30 9.60 14.30
N TRP A 153 -14.44 10.12 13.84
CA TRP A 153 -15.42 9.45 13.01
C TRP A 153 -15.22 9.69 11.50
N ASP A 154 -14.42 10.69 11.11
CA ASP A 154 -14.06 10.92 9.71
C ASP A 154 -13.24 9.75 9.19
N GLY A 155 -13.68 9.19 8.06
CA GLY A 155 -13.04 8.01 7.46
C GLY A 155 -13.32 6.67 8.16
N LEU A 156 -13.76 6.63 9.42
CA LEU A 156 -14.15 5.38 10.11
C LEU A 156 -15.38 4.75 9.47
N GLY A 157 -16.38 5.56 9.09
CA GLY A 157 -17.56 5.07 8.38
C GLY A 157 -17.18 4.42 7.06
N THR A 158 -16.27 5.03 6.31
CA THR A 158 -15.73 4.50 5.06
C THR A 158 -14.98 3.20 5.28
N THR A 159 -14.15 3.14 6.32
CA THR A 159 -13.38 1.94 6.72
C THR A 159 -14.31 0.80 7.15
N PHE A 160 -15.35 1.10 7.92
CA PHE A 160 -16.39 0.13 8.29
C PHE A 160 -17.08 -0.45 7.06
N TRP A 161 -17.54 0.42 6.14
CA TRP A 161 -18.26 -0.03 4.94
C TRP A 161 -17.34 -0.80 3.98
N LEU A 162 -16.08 -0.40 3.83
CA LEU A 162 -15.09 -1.15 3.07
C LEU A 162 -14.87 -2.54 3.67
N GLY A 163 -14.71 -2.62 5.00
CA GLY A 163 -14.62 -3.90 5.70
C GLY A 163 -15.87 -4.75 5.53
N PHE A 164 -17.05 -4.17 5.71
CA PHE A 164 -18.34 -4.83 5.58
C PHE A 164 -18.58 -5.40 4.18
N LEU A 165 -18.34 -4.60 3.13
CA LEU A 165 -18.44 -5.08 1.75
C LEU A 165 -17.38 -6.14 1.43
N GLY A 166 -16.16 -5.97 1.94
CA GLY A 166 -15.09 -6.96 1.84
C GLY A 166 -15.47 -8.30 2.49
N GLY A 167 -16.15 -8.28 3.64
CA GLY A 167 -16.64 -9.47 4.32
C GLY A 167 -17.74 -10.19 3.55
N PHE A 168 -18.63 -9.46 2.86
CA PHE A 168 -19.59 -10.08 1.94
C PHE A 168 -18.92 -10.72 0.73
N ALA A 169 -17.92 -10.05 0.14
CA ALA A 169 -17.13 -10.63 -0.94
C ALA A 169 -16.41 -11.92 -0.49
N ALA A 170 -15.92 -11.95 0.75
CA ALA A 170 -15.29 -13.12 1.34
C ALA A 170 -16.21 -14.35 1.41
N LEU A 171 -17.54 -14.19 1.59
CA LEU A 171 -18.48 -15.33 1.65
C LEU A 171 -18.46 -16.21 0.39
N ILE A 172 -18.12 -15.62 -0.76
CA ILE A 172 -18.07 -16.30 -2.06
C ILE A 172 -16.73 -17.05 -2.22
N MET A 173 -15.76 -16.79 -1.35
CA MET A 173 -14.45 -17.43 -1.41
C MET A 173 -14.54 -18.94 -1.10
N PRO A 174 -13.72 -19.75 -1.79
CA PRO A 174 -13.85 -21.20 -1.78
C PRO A 174 -13.65 -21.84 -0.40
N CYS A 175 -12.97 -21.19 0.55
CA CYS A 175 -12.76 -21.76 1.89
C CYS A 175 -13.92 -21.49 2.87
N ILE A 176 -14.77 -20.50 2.57
CA ILE A 176 -15.88 -20.10 3.45
C ILE A 176 -17.17 -20.81 3.06
N PHE A 177 -17.44 -20.89 1.76
CA PHE A 177 -18.67 -21.48 1.23
C PHE A 177 -18.93 -22.94 1.69
N PRO A 178 -17.94 -23.86 1.73
CA PRO A 178 -18.12 -25.25 2.14
C PRO A 178 -18.38 -25.40 3.63
N MET A 179 -18.02 -24.40 4.43
CA MET A 179 -18.26 -24.40 5.86
C MET A 179 -19.74 -24.10 6.19
N ILE A 180 -20.50 -23.48 5.27
CA ILE A 180 -21.94 -23.17 5.50
C ILE A 180 -22.74 -24.46 5.77
N PRO A 181 -22.70 -25.52 4.91
CA PRO A 181 -23.36 -26.78 5.21
C PRO A 181 -22.87 -27.46 6.51
N LEU A 182 -21.58 -27.37 6.81
CA LEU A 182 -20.99 -27.96 8.01
C LEU A 182 -21.50 -27.28 9.28
N THR A 183 -21.56 -25.94 9.28
CA THR A 183 -22.16 -25.15 10.37
C THR A 183 -23.63 -25.53 10.55
N VAL A 184 -24.42 -25.57 9.47
CA VAL A 184 -25.84 -25.95 9.59
C VAL A 184 -26.02 -27.37 10.12
N SER A 185 -25.24 -28.33 9.64
CA SER A 185 -25.28 -29.73 10.13
C SER A 185 -24.97 -29.81 11.63
N PHE A 186 -23.96 -29.07 12.10
CA PHE A 186 -23.60 -28.99 13.52
C PHE A 186 -24.76 -28.46 14.39
N PHE A 187 -25.37 -27.33 13.99
CA PHE A 187 -26.47 -26.72 14.75
C PHE A 187 -27.81 -27.46 14.62
N THR A 188 -28.03 -28.20 13.53
CA THR A 188 -29.20 -29.08 13.35
C THR A 188 -29.21 -30.22 14.37
N LYS A 189 -28.03 -30.74 14.74
CA LYS A 189 -27.90 -31.85 15.72
C LYS A 189 -27.91 -31.39 17.17
N GLN A 190 -27.49 -30.15 17.47
CA GLN A 190 -27.31 -29.66 18.84
C GLN A 190 -28.54 -28.98 19.47
N SER A 191 -29.56 -28.60 18.70
CA SER A 191 -30.64 -27.72 19.17
C SER A 191 -31.99 -28.43 19.13
N LYS A 192 -32.58 -28.69 20.31
CA LYS A 192 -33.89 -29.37 20.41
C LYS A 192 -35.07 -28.42 20.28
N THR A 193 -34.87 -27.13 20.59
CA THR A 193 -35.90 -26.08 20.51
C THR A 193 -35.43 -24.89 19.67
N LYS A 194 -36.38 -24.17 19.05
CA LYS A 194 -36.07 -22.98 18.22
C LYS A 194 -35.34 -21.89 19.02
N ALA A 195 -35.76 -21.64 20.26
CA ALA A 195 -35.15 -20.62 21.12
C ALA A 195 -33.69 -20.97 21.50
N GLU A 196 -33.44 -22.24 21.82
CA GLU A 196 -32.08 -22.72 22.11
C GLU A 196 -31.17 -22.63 20.87
N GLY A 197 -31.71 -22.94 19.68
CA GLY A 197 -30.98 -22.79 18.42
C GLY A 197 -30.58 -21.35 18.11
N ILE A 198 -31.51 -20.40 18.27
CA ILE A 198 -31.21 -18.97 18.07
C ILE A 198 -30.16 -18.49 19.08
N PHE A 199 -30.29 -18.85 20.35
CA PHE A 199 -29.31 -18.44 21.38
C PHE A 199 -27.91 -18.97 21.09
N LYS A 200 -27.79 -20.26 20.76
CA LYS A 200 -26.51 -20.89 20.38
C LYS A 200 -25.92 -20.29 19.10
N ALA A 201 -26.76 -19.97 18.12
CA ALA A 201 -26.34 -19.29 16.89
C ALA A 201 -25.85 -17.86 17.15
N SER A 202 -26.50 -17.09 18.04
CA SER A 202 -26.04 -15.74 18.39
C SER A 202 -24.67 -15.75 19.08
N ILE A 203 -24.43 -16.73 19.97
CA ILE A 203 -23.11 -16.92 20.61
C ILE A 203 -22.06 -17.27 19.55
N TYR A 204 -22.41 -18.10 18.57
CA TYR A 204 -21.52 -18.42 17.45
C TYR A 204 -21.15 -17.18 16.63
N GLY A 205 -22.14 -16.37 16.25
CA GLY A 205 -21.93 -15.11 15.54
C GLY A 205 -21.08 -14.12 16.31
N LEU A 206 -21.36 -13.94 17.60
CA LEU A 206 -20.55 -13.09 18.48
C LEU A 206 -19.12 -13.61 18.61
N GLY A 207 -18.93 -14.93 18.67
CA GLY A 207 -17.63 -15.58 18.68
C GLY A 207 -16.81 -15.23 17.43
N ILE A 208 -17.42 -15.33 16.23
CA ILE A 208 -16.76 -14.93 14.97
C ILE A 208 -16.29 -13.48 15.04
N ILE A 209 -17.15 -12.56 15.49
CA ILE A 209 -16.82 -11.13 15.60
C ILE A 209 -15.63 -10.91 16.54
N VAL A 210 -15.71 -11.46 17.76
CA VAL A 210 -14.67 -11.29 18.78
C VAL A 210 -13.34 -11.89 18.31
N ILE A 211 -13.37 -13.07 17.69
CA ILE A 211 -12.15 -13.74 17.22
C ILE A 211 -11.53 -12.98 16.04
N TYR A 212 -12.30 -12.50 15.08
CA TYR A 212 -11.76 -11.76 13.95
C TYR A 212 -11.21 -10.40 14.34
N VAL A 213 -11.93 -9.63 15.16
CA VAL A 213 -11.42 -8.35 15.69
C VAL A 213 -10.19 -8.59 16.55
N GLY A 214 -10.23 -9.61 17.40
CA GLY A 214 -9.11 -10.02 18.24
C GLY A 214 -7.89 -10.43 17.42
N LEU A 215 -8.04 -11.28 16.40
CA LEU A 215 -6.96 -11.68 15.50
C LEU A 215 -6.43 -10.47 14.71
N GLY A 216 -7.29 -9.61 14.17
CA GLY A 216 -6.87 -8.43 13.42
C GLY A 216 -6.05 -7.45 14.27
N LEU A 217 -6.52 -7.17 15.49
CA LEU A 217 -5.80 -6.32 16.45
C LEU A 217 -4.50 -6.98 16.93
N LEU A 218 -4.56 -8.26 17.30
CA LEU A 218 -3.39 -9.01 17.75
C LEU A 218 -2.32 -9.08 16.66
N VAL A 219 -2.72 -9.28 15.40
CA VAL A 219 -1.79 -9.29 14.28
C VAL A 219 -1.18 -7.91 14.06
N THR A 220 -1.99 -6.85 14.12
CA THR A 220 -1.51 -5.47 14.00
C THR A 220 -0.52 -5.12 15.14
N LEU A 221 -0.79 -5.57 16.37
CA LEU A 221 0.03 -5.28 17.56
C LEU A 221 1.29 -6.14 17.67
N LEU A 222 1.23 -7.44 17.35
CA LEU A 222 2.35 -8.37 17.54
C LEU A 222 3.33 -8.37 16.36
N PHE A 223 2.81 -8.19 15.14
CA PHE A 223 3.55 -8.45 13.92
C PHE A 223 3.87 -7.16 13.15
N GLY A 224 3.16 -6.05 13.40
CA GLY A 224 3.26 -4.83 12.61
C GLY A 224 2.80 -5.05 11.16
N ALA A 225 2.67 -3.98 10.37
CA ALA A 225 2.21 -4.08 8.98
C ALA A 225 3.18 -4.87 8.08
N ASP A 226 4.47 -4.91 8.42
CA ASP A 226 5.54 -5.57 7.65
C ASP A 226 5.45 -7.10 7.63
N SER A 227 5.17 -7.70 8.78
CA SER A 227 5.14 -9.17 8.92
C SER A 227 3.95 -9.81 8.22
N LEU A 228 2.84 -9.07 8.09
CA LEU A 228 1.69 -9.50 7.30
C LEU A 228 2.06 -9.66 5.83
N ASN A 229 2.83 -8.70 5.28
CA ASN A 229 3.31 -8.79 3.91
C ASN A 229 4.32 -9.93 3.75
N LYS A 230 5.27 -10.07 4.69
CA LYS A 230 6.25 -11.18 4.69
C LYS A 230 5.63 -12.56 4.77
N MET A 231 4.51 -12.71 5.50
CA MET A 231 3.75 -13.95 5.53
C MET A 231 3.03 -14.19 4.20
N ALA A 232 2.43 -13.14 3.62
CA ALA A 232 1.70 -13.23 2.35
C ALA A 232 2.63 -13.57 1.16
N THR A 233 3.88 -13.14 1.18
CA THR A 233 4.89 -13.45 0.15
C THR A 233 5.79 -14.64 0.50
N ASN A 234 5.53 -15.35 1.60
CA ASN A 234 6.34 -16.50 2.00
C ASN A 234 6.13 -17.70 1.05
N PRO A 235 7.18 -18.23 0.40
CA PRO A 235 7.03 -19.33 -0.57
C PRO A 235 6.46 -20.61 0.03
N TRP A 236 6.93 -21.01 1.21
CA TRP A 236 6.49 -22.25 1.88
C TRP A 236 5.03 -22.16 2.33
N PHE A 237 4.63 -21.00 2.85
CA PHE A 237 3.25 -20.73 3.17
C PHE A 237 2.37 -20.82 1.92
N ASN A 238 2.75 -20.13 0.84
CA ASN A 238 2.01 -20.17 -0.42
C ASN A 238 1.94 -21.58 -1.02
N LEU A 239 3.01 -22.38 -0.96
CA LEU A 239 3.01 -23.77 -1.42
C LEU A 239 2.09 -24.68 -0.58
N ALA A 240 2.04 -24.47 0.73
CA ALA A 240 1.10 -25.20 1.58
C ALA A 240 -0.36 -24.88 1.22
N PHE A 241 -0.68 -23.61 0.96
CA PHE A 241 -2.01 -23.19 0.49
C PHE A 241 -2.35 -23.69 -0.91
N PHE A 242 -1.38 -23.68 -1.82
CA PHE A 242 -1.53 -24.31 -3.14
C PHE A 242 -1.92 -25.78 -2.99
N ALA A 243 -1.16 -26.56 -2.23
CA ALA A 243 -1.45 -27.99 -2.02
C ALA A 243 -2.84 -28.20 -1.36
N LEU A 244 -3.21 -27.37 -0.39
CA LEU A 244 -4.50 -27.42 0.27
C LEU A 244 -5.65 -27.16 -0.72
N PHE A 245 -5.56 -26.12 -1.56
CA PHE A 245 -6.58 -25.79 -2.55
C PHE A 245 -6.67 -26.82 -3.66
N VAL A 246 -5.56 -27.43 -4.08
CA VAL A 246 -5.60 -28.57 -5.02
C VAL A 246 -6.36 -29.76 -4.41
N VAL A 247 -6.14 -30.07 -3.13
CA VAL A 247 -6.87 -31.13 -2.42
C VAL A 247 -8.36 -30.83 -2.32
N PHE A 248 -8.74 -29.59 -2.02
CA PHE A 248 -10.15 -29.19 -1.97
C PHE A 248 -10.82 -29.16 -3.35
N ALA A 249 -10.12 -28.67 -4.38
CA ALA A 249 -10.59 -28.72 -5.76
C ALA A 249 -10.84 -30.17 -6.21
N ALA A 250 -9.92 -31.09 -5.89
CA ALA A 250 -10.10 -32.53 -6.14
C ALA A 250 -11.32 -33.10 -5.39
N SER A 251 -11.55 -32.68 -4.15
CA SER A 251 -12.74 -33.03 -3.37
C SER A 251 -14.03 -32.52 -4.03
N PHE A 252 -14.04 -31.29 -4.58
CA PHE A 252 -15.20 -30.75 -5.28
C PHE A 252 -15.47 -31.35 -6.65
N PHE A 253 -14.43 -31.82 -7.35
CA PHE A 253 -14.60 -32.65 -8.55
C PHE A 253 -15.12 -34.06 -8.25
N GLY A 254 -15.18 -34.45 -6.97
CA GLY A 254 -15.70 -35.74 -6.54
C GLY A 254 -14.66 -36.86 -6.56
N ALA A 255 -13.36 -36.54 -6.53
CA ALA A 255 -12.31 -37.56 -6.41
C ALA A 255 -12.36 -38.30 -5.06
N PHE A 256 -12.71 -37.58 -3.99
CA PHE A 256 -12.99 -38.10 -2.66
C PHE A 256 -13.84 -37.08 -1.89
N GLU A 257 -14.69 -37.53 -0.98
CA GLU A 257 -15.37 -36.63 -0.03
C GLU A 257 -14.50 -36.49 1.22
N ILE A 258 -14.15 -35.25 1.60
CA ILE A 258 -13.50 -34.97 2.90
C ILE A 258 -14.55 -35.18 3.99
N THR A 259 -14.77 -36.43 4.35
CA THR A 259 -15.52 -36.82 5.53
C THR A 259 -14.53 -37.07 6.65
N LEU A 260 -14.69 -36.36 7.76
CA LEU A 260 -13.90 -36.63 8.97
C LEU A 260 -14.06 -38.12 9.33
N PRO A 261 -12.98 -38.82 9.72
CA PRO A 261 -13.07 -40.22 10.12
C PRO A 261 -14.20 -40.41 11.13
N SER A 262 -15.05 -41.41 10.93
CA SER A 262 -16.22 -41.64 11.79
C SER A 262 -15.83 -41.76 13.27
N SER A 263 -14.61 -42.21 13.58
CA SER A 263 -14.06 -42.25 14.93
C SER A 263 -13.81 -40.87 15.56
N TRP A 264 -13.45 -39.86 14.76
CA TRP A 264 -13.29 -38.47 15.19
C TRP A 264 -14.64 -37.77 15.33
N VAL A 265 -15.54 -37.99 14.37
CA VAL A 265 -16.91 -37.44 14.43
C VAL A 265 -17.67 -37.99 15.63
N ASN A 266 -17.58 -39.30 15.90
CA ASN A 266 -18.25 -39.91 17.05
C ASN A 266 -17.65 -39.45 18.38
N LYS A 267 -16.32 -39.26 18.46
CA LYS A 267 -15.67 -38.68 19.66
C LYS A 267 -16.03 -37.21 19.86
N ALA A 268 -16.14 -36.44 18.78
CA ALA A 268 -16.57 -35.06 18.81
C ALA A 268 -18.05 -34.94 19.18
N ASP A 269 -18.92 -35.84 18.71
CA ASP A 269 -20.33 -35.92 19.11
C ASP A 269 -20.47 -36.31 20.60
N ASP A 270 -19.68 -37.26 21.10
CA ASP A 270 -19.63 -37.63 22.53
C ASP A 270 -19.11 -36.50 23.42
N ALA A 271 -18.11 -35.75 22.96
CA ALA A 271 -17.57 -34.57 23.65
C ALA A 271 -18.53 -33.37 23.57
N SER A 272 -19.21 -33.19 22.44
CA SER A 272 -20.23 -32.16 22.18
C SER A 272 -21.44 -32.33 23.11
N ASN A 273 -21.82 -33.58 23.41
CA ASN A 273 -22.83 -33.91 24.42
C ASN A 273 -22.42 -33.52 25.86
N LYS A 274 -21.13 -33.25 26.13
CA LYS A 274 -20.61 -32.85 27.45
C LYS A 274 -20.15 -31.39 27.53
N GLY A 275 -20.06 -30.65 26.43
CA GLY A 275 -19.40 -29.33 26.37
C GLY A 275 -20.02 -28.32 25.40
N GLY A 276 -21.35 -28.21 25.36
CA GLY A 276 -22.12 -27.50 24.32
C GLY A 276 -21.67 -26.08 23.95
N MET A 277 -21.25 -25.23 24.91
CA MET A 277 -20.82 -23.84 24.62
C MET A 277 -19.36 -23.71 24.20
N VAL A 278 -18.47 -24.52 24.76
CA VAL A 278 -17.04 -24.53 24.40
C VAL A 278 -16.87 -25.03 22.96
N GLY A 279 -17.69 -26.01 22.54
CA GLY A 279 -17.71 -26.49 21.16
C GLY A 279 -18.11 -25.41 20.15
N ILE A 280 -19.06 -24.53 20.50
CA ILE A 280 -19.48 -23.41 19.64
C ILE A 280 -18.34 -22.40 19.45
N PHE A 281 -17.65 -22.04 20.54
CA PHE A 281 -16.50 -21.13 20.45
C PHE A 281 -15.35 -21.71 19.63
N PHE A 282 -15.02 -23.00 19.83
CA PHE A 282 -13.98 -23.66 19.06
C PHE A 282 -14.31 -23.80 17.57
N MET A 283 -15.58 -24.03 17.25
CA MET A 283 -16.07 -24.01 15.86
C MET A 283 -15.94 -22.61 15.24
N ALA A 284 -16.30 -21.55 15.97
CA ALA A 284 -16.13 -20.17 15.50
C ALA A 284 -14.65 -19.82 15.28
N PHE A 285 -13.77 -20.30 16.17
CA PHE A 285 -12.32 -20.16 16.03
C PHE A 285 -11.79 -20.90 14.80
N THR A 286 -12.21 -22.14 14.59
CA THR A 286 -11.79 -22.94 13.43
C THR A 286 -12.25 -22.30 12.12
N LEU A 287 -13.50 -21.85 12.04
CA LEU A 287 -14.01 -21.11 10.88
C LEU A 287 -13.16 -19.85 10.64
N SER A 288 -12.95 -19.04 11.69
CA SER A 288 -12.21 -17.77 11.56
C SER A 288 -10.76 -17.99 11.15
N LEU A 289 -10.08 -19.02 11.66
CA LEU A 289 -8.70 -19.34 11.33
C LEU A 289 -8.54 -19.75 9.85
N VAL A 290 -9.37 -20.69 9.38
CA VAL A 290 -9.34 -21.17 7.99
C VAL A 290 -9.76 -20.05 7.03
N SER A 291 -10.77 -19.28 7.43
CA SER A 291 -11.29 -18.16 6.66
C SER A 291 -10.29 -16.99 6.57
N PHE A 292 -9.57 -16.68 7.64
CA PHE A 292 -8.54 -15.64 7.65
C PHE A 292 -7.46 -15.91 6.60
N SER A 293 -7.10 -17.19 6.40
CA SER A 293 -6.06 -17.54 5.42
C SER A 293 -6.46 -17.23 3.97
N CYS A 294 -7.72 -17.43 3.60
CA CYS A 294 -8.19 -17.14 2.24
C CYS A 294 -8.64 -15.68 2.05
N THR A 295 -8.90 -14.96 3.15
CA THR A 295 -9.32 -13.55 3.13
C THR A 295 -8.17 -12.59 3.39
N GLY A 296 -6.97 -13.11 3.64
CA GLY A 296 -5.74 -12.36 3.89
C GLY A 296 -5.50 -11.19 2.94
N PRO A 297 -5.65 -11.31 1.61
CA PRO A 297 -5.47 -10.17 0.70
C PRO A 297 -6.48 -9.04 0.91
N ILE A 298 -7.76 -9.38 1.14
CA ILE A 298 -8.82 -8.40 1.39
C ILE A 298 -8.55 -7.69 2.73
N ILE A 299 -8.32 -8.48 3.78
CA ILE A 299 -8.03 -7.99 5.12
C ILE A 299 -6.74 -7.15 5.13
N GLY A 300 -5.69 -7.60 4.45
CA GLY A 300 -4.40 -6.88 4.38
C GLY A 300 -4.57 -5.49 3.75
N SER A 301 -5.26 -5.41 2.60
CA SER A 301 -5.54 -4.11 1.97
C SER A 301 -6.38 -3.18 2.84
N LEU A 302 -7.36 -3.74 3.56
CA LEU A 302 -8.21 -3.01 4.48
C LEU A 302 -7.41 -2.50 5.68
N LEU A 303 -6.57 -3.34 6.27
CA LEU A 303 -5.76 -3.00 7.45
C LEU A 303 -4.72 -1.94 7.12
N VAL A 304 -4.04 -2.02 5.96
CA VAL A 304 -3.08 -0.99 5.53
C VAL A 304 -3.78 0.36 5.37
N LYS A 305 -4.92 0.40 4.68
CA LYS A 305 -5.71 1.63 4.53
C LYS A 305 -6.29 2.15 5.85
N ALA A 306 -6.63 1.25 6.77
CA ALA A 306 -7.18 1.61 8.07
C ALA A 306 -6.09 2.09 9.04
N ALA A 307 -4.85 1.63 8.87
CA ALA A 307 -3.71 2.00 9.70
C ALA A 307 -3.09 3.36 9.34
N SER A 308 -3.30 3.87 8.12
CA SER A 308 -2.74 5.14 7.66
C SER A 308 -3.25 6.37 8.44
N GLY A 309 -4.32 6.25 9.22
CA GLY A 309 -4.83 7.30 10.11
C GLY A 309 -4.19 7.34 11.50
N GLY A 310 -3.14 6.57 11.77
CA GLY A 310 -2.35 6.61 13.01
C GLY A 310 -3.05 6.12 14.29
N SER A 311 -4.34 5.80 14.25
CA SER A 311 -5.10 5.30 15.40
C SER A 311 -5.38 3.79 15.31
N LEU A 312 -5.27 3.09 16.45
CA LEU A 312 -5.61 1.65 16.55
C LEU A 312 -7.13 1.38 16.32
N LEU A 313 -7.95 2.42 16.31
CA LEU A 313 -9.40 2.34 16.08
C LEU A 313 -9.75 2.03 14.63
N GLY A 314 -8.98 2.53 13.65
CA GLY A 314 -9.21 2.26 12.23
C GLY A 314 -9.23 0.75 11.92
N PRO A 315 -8.12 0.03 12.19
CA PRO A 315 -8.05 -1.42 12.02
C PRO A 315 -9.15 -2.18 12.77
N ALA A 316 -9.46 -1.78 14.01
CA ALA A 316 -10.52 -2.40 14.81
C ALA A 316 -11.89 -2.30 14.14
N VAL A 317 -12.25 -1.11 13.66
CA VAL A 317 -13.53 -0.82 13.02
C VAL A 317 -13.65 -1.50 11.67
N GLY A 318 -12.58 -1.51 10.87
CA GLY A 318 -12.54 -2.25 9.61
C GLY A 318 -12.74 -3.75 9.81
N MET A 319 -12.01 -4.35 10.76
CA MET A 319 -12.15 -5.77 11.10
C MET A 319 -13.51 -6.10 11.70
N PHE A 320 -14.09 -5.19 12.48
CA PHE A 320 -15.44 -5.33 13.01
C PHE A 320 -16.47 -5.36 11.88
N GLY A 321 -16.38 -4.43 10.92
CA GLY A 321 -17.23 -4.42 9.73
C GLY A 321 -17.12 -5.72 8.92
N PHE A 322 -15.88 -6.17 8.69
CA PHE A 322 -15.59 -7.42 7.98
C PHE A 322 -16.19 -8.66 8.68
N ALA A 323 -15.94 -8.78 9.99
CA ALA A 323 -16.42 -9.89 10.79
C ALA A 323 -17.95 -9.90 10.93
N LEU A 324 -18.58 -8.72 11.02
CA LEU A 324 -20.02 -8.58 11.08
C LEU A 324 -20.69 -9.09 9.79
N ALA A 325 -20.15 -8.72 8.63
CA ALA A 325 -20.65 -9.18 7.34
C ALA A 325 -20.58 -10.71 7.19
N LEU A 326 -19.50 -11.34 7.68
CA LEU A 326 -19.38 -12.80 7.73
C LEU A 326 -20.32 -13.43 8.78
N ALA A 327 -20.42 -12.85 9.97
CA ALA A 327 -21.21 -13.40 11.07
C ALA A 327 -22.71 -13.44 10.76
N ILE A 328 -23.24 -12.46 10.01
CA ILE A 328 -24.68 -12.36 9.72
C ILE A 328 -25.21 -13.62 8.99
N PRO A 329 -24.72 -14.01 7.79
CA PRO A 329 -25.20 -15.21 7.10
C PRO A 329 -25.01 -16.49 7.91
N PHE A 330 -23.85 -16.68 8.54
CA PHE A 330 -23.56 -17.88 9.31
C PHE A 330 -24.45 -18.01 10.55
N THR A 331 -24.70 -16.90 11.25
CA THR A 331 -25.64 -16.86 12.38
C THR A 331 -27.05 -17.14 11.91
N LEU A 332 -27.46 -16.57 10.77
CA LEU A 332 -28.79 -16.78 10.21
C LEU A 332 -29.02 -18.24 9.81
N PHE A 333 -28.06 -18.85 9.12
CA PHE A 333 -28.12 -20.28 8.75
C PHE A 333 -28.09 -21.21 9.97
N ALA A 334 -27.33 -20.85 11.01
CA ALA A 334 -27.33 -21.59 12.27
C ALA A 334 -28.64 -21.43 13.07
N ALA A 335 -29.24 -20.24 13.07
CA ALA A 335 -30.49 -19.94 13.78
C ALA A 335 -31.71 -20.59 13.12
N PHE A 336 -31.68 -20.74 11.78
CA PHE A 336 -32.75 -21.33 11.00
C PHE A 336 -32.27 -22.52 10.14
N PRO A 337 -31.94 -23.68 10.76
CA PRO A 337 -31.48 -24.85 10.01
C PRO A 337 -32.49 -25.36 8.97
N GLY A 338 -33.79 -25.11 9.21
CA GLY A 338 -34.86 -25.45 8.28
C GLY A 338 -34.82 -24.68 6.95
N TRP A 339 -34.12 -23.55 6.87
CA TRP A 339 -33.94 -22.81 5.61
C TRP A 339 -33.04 -23.59 4.65
N LEU A 340 -32.04 -24.30 5.16
CA LEU A 340 -31.22 -25.19 4.34
C LEU A 340 -32.00 -26.44 3.89
N ASN A 341 -32.96 -26.92 4.70
CA ASN A 341 -33.88 -28.01 4.32
C ASN A 341 -34.88 -27.59 3.21
N SER A 342 -35.02 -26.28 2.96
CA SER A 342 -35.83 -25.74 1.85
C SER A 342 -35.02 -25.56 0.55
N LEU A 343 -33.68 -25.61 0.64
CA LEU A 343 -32.84 -25.81 -0.54
C LEU A 343 -33.06 -27.27 -0.99
N PRO A 344 -33.34 -27.51 -2.28
CA PRO A 344 -33.66 -28.85 -2.76
C PRO A 344 -32.51 -29.79 -2.38
N SER A 345 -32.84 -30.79 -1.56
CA SER A 345 -31.94 -31.82 -1.10
C SER A 345 -31.26 -32.46 -2.31
N SER A 346 -29.93 -32.31 -2.37
CA SER A 346 -29.06 -33.19 -3.18
C SER A 346 -29.51 -33.40 -4.64
N GLY A 347 -30.00 -32.35 -5.29
CA GLY A 347 -30.16 -32.34 -6.75
C GLY A 347 -28.82 -32.14 -7.45
N GLY A 348 -28.74 -32.46 -8.75
CA GLY A 348 -27.57 -32.17 -9.59
C GLY A 348 -27.15 -30.70 -9.61
N TRP A 349 -27.98 -29.77 -9.12
CA TRP A 349 -27.62 -28.36 -8.95
C TRP A 349 -26.49 -28.16 -7.93
N LEU A 350 -26.55 -28.80 -6.75
CA LEU A 350 -25.50 -28.64 -5.73
C LEU A 350 -24.17 -29.21 -6.24
N ASN A 351 -24.22 -30.31 -7.00
CA ASN A 351 -23.02 -30.86 -7.62
C ASN A 351 -22.43 -29.93 -8.67
N THR A 352 -23.27 -29.29 -9.50
CA THR A 352 -22.82 -28.26 -10.45
C THR A 352 -22.17 -27.06 -9.75
N VAL A 353 -22.71 -26.61 -8.61
CA VAL A 353 -22.07 -25.56 -7.80
C VAL A 353 -20.71 -26.01 -7.29
N LYS A 354 -20.61 -27.22 -6.72
CA LYS A 354 -19.33 -27.80 -6.26
C LYS A 354 -18.29 -27.83 -7.37
N VAL A 355 -18.62 -28.42 -8.52
CA VAL A 355 -17.68 -28.53 -9.65
C VAL A 355 -17.27 -27.17 -10.18
N THR A 356 -18.19 -26.20 -10.27
CA THR A 356 -17.87 -24.82 -10.67
C THR A 356 -16.92 -24.14 -9.67
N LEU A 357 -17.15 -24.32 -8.37
CA LEU A 357 -16.26 -23.84 -7.31
C LEU A 357 -14.91 -24.56 -7.33
N GLY A 358 -14.86 -25.85 -7.67
CA GLY A 358 -13.62 -26.61 -7.82
C GLY A 358 -12.73 -26.07 -8.95
N PHE A 359 -13.31 -25.68 -10.08
CA PHE A 359 -12.56 -24.99 -11.14
C PHE A 359 -12.02 -23.63 -10.68
N LEU A 360 -12.85 -22.83 -9.99
CA LEU A 360 -12.41 -21.55 -9.43
C LEU A 360 -11.31 -21.73 -8.38
N GLU A 361 -11.43 -22.73 -7.50
CA GLU A 361 -10.44 -23.04 -6.47
C GLU A 361 -9.12 -23.50 -7.09
N LEU A 362 -9.16 -24.29 -8.17
CA LEU A 362 -7.97 -24.65 -8.93
C LEU A 362 -7.30 -23.41 -9.55
N ALA A 363 -8.07 -22.47 -10.09
CA ALA A 363 -7.55 -21.21 -10.62
C ALA A 363 -6.86 -20.38 -9.52
N PHE A 364 -7.50 -20.25 -8.34
CA PHE A 364 -6.89 -19.59 -7.18
C PHE A 364 -5.66 -20.31 -6.65
N ALA A 365 -5.63 -21.64 -6.64
CA ALA A 365 -4.46 -22.43 -6.22
C ALA A 365 -3.23 -22.03 -7.05
N LEU A 366 -3.39 -21.89 -8.36
CA LEU A 366 -2.31 -21.48 -9.26
C LEU A 366 -1.76 -20.08 -8.94
N LYS A 367 -2.56 -19.19 -8.33
CA LYS A 367 -2.05 -17.89 -7.88
C LYS A 367 -1.05 -18.04 -6.74
N PHE A 368 -1.35 -18.90 -5.75
CA PHE A 368 -0.41 -19.17 -4.66
C PHE A 368 0.86 -19.83 -5.19
N LEU A 369 0.74 -20.76 -6.13
CA LEU A 369 1.90 -21.34 -6.81
C LEU A 369 2.72 -20.28 -7.57
N SER A 370 2.06 -19.39 -8.32
CA SER A 370 2.68 -18.28 -9.04
C SER A 370 3.44 -17.33 -8.10
N THR A 371 2.86 -16.97 -6.95
CA THR A 371 3.56 -16.14 -5.96
C THR A 371 4.83 -16.82 -5.44
N ALA A 372 4.76 -18.12 -5.13
CA ALA A 372 5.93 -18.87 -4.69
C ALA A 372 6.99 -19.00 -5.79
N ASP A 373 6.57 -19.24 -7.04
CA ASP A 373 7.43 -19.35 -8.22
C ASP A 373 8.21 -18.05 -8.47
N MET A 374 7.53 -16.90 -8.46
CA MET A 374 8.16 -15.58 -8.66
C MET A 374 9.11 -15.22 -7.53
N VAL A 375 8.75 -15.47 -6.26
CA VAL A 375 9.65 -15.15 -5.13
C VAL A 375 10.90 -16.05 -5.13
N MET A 376 10.78 -17.29 -5.61
CA MET A 376 11.90 -18.24 -5.71
C MET A 376 12.62 -18.22 -7.06
N GLN A 377 12.13 -17.46 -8.04
CA GLN A 377 12.65 -17.38 -9.40
C GLN A 377 12.83 -18.77 -10.06
N TRP A 378 11.83 -19.64 -9.92
CA TRP A 378 11.86 -20.99 -10.47
C TRP A 378 11.51 -21.06 -11.97
N HIS A 379 10.86 -20.02 -12.51
CA HIS A 379 10.41 -19.94 -13.90
C HIS A 379 9.53 -21.14 -14.33
N LEU A 380 8.74 -21.71 -13.41
CA LEU A 380 7.82 -22.81 -13.73
C LEU A 380 6.50 -22.30 -14.30
N LEU A 381 6.02 -21.15 -13.82
CA LEU A 381 4.69 -20.62 -14.12
C LEU A 381 4.78 -19.16 -14.59
N GLU A 382 5.47 -18.98 -15.72
CA GLU A 382 5.60 -17.70 -16.40
C GLU A 382 4.24 -17.20 -16.93
N ARG A 383 4.17 -15.91 -17.25
CA ARG A 383 2.91 -15.20 -17.55
C ARG A 383 2.03 -15.92 -18.59
N GLU A 384 2.62 -16.39 -19.67
CA GLU A 384 1.95 -17.04 -20.79
C GLU A 384 1.31 -18.37 -20.36
N LEU A 385 2.08 -19.24 -19.69
CA LEU A 385 1.58 -20.51 -19.17
C LEU A 385 0.49 -20.30 -18.10
N PHE A 386 0.69 -19.32 -17.20
CA PHE A 386 -0.30 -18.95 -16.20
C PHE A 386 -1.64 -18.58 -16.84
N LEU A 387 -1.61 -17.67 -17.83
CA LEU A 387 -2.80 -17.22 -18.55
C LEU A 387 -3.42 -18.34 -19.39
N ALA A 388 -2.61 -19.20 -20.02
CA ALA A 388 -3.08 -20.34 -20.79
C ALA A 388 -3.89 -21.32 -19.92
N ILE A 389 -3.40 -21.63 -18.71
CA ILE A 389 -4.11 -22.50 -17.77
C ILE A 389 -5.41 -21.82 -17.30
N TRP A 390 -5.38 -20.53 -16.98
CA TRP A 390 -6.58 -19.78 -16.59
C TRP A 390 -7.64 -19.75 -17.69
N VAL A 391 -7.24 -19.52 -18.93
CA VAL A 391 -8.12 -19.58 -20.10
C VAL A 391 -8.70 -20.98 -20.28
N ALA A 392 -7.87 -22.02 -20.13
CA ALA A 392 -8.34 -23.41 -20.19
C ALA A 392 -9.37 -23.72 -19.10
N ILE A 393 -9.15 -23.26 -17.86
CA ILE A 393 -10.10 -23.42 -16.75
C ILE A 393 -11.41 -22.66 -17.03
N ALA A 394 -11.34 -21.43 -17.54
CA ALA A 394 -12.52 -20.64 -17.88
C ALA A 394 -13.38 -21.34 -18.97
N PHE A 395 -12.74 -21.81 -20.05
CA PHE A 395 -13.42 -22.58 -21.09
C PHE A 395 -13.95 -23.92 -20.58
N ALA A 396 -13.18 -24.66 -19.77
CA ALA A 396 -13.63 -25.92 -19.18
C ALA A 396 -14.86 -25.72 -18.30
N THR A 397 -14.88 -24.65 -17.50
CA THR A 397 -16.02 -24.27 -16.65
C THR A 397 -17.24 -23.93 -17.49
N ALA A 398 -17.07 -23.14 -18.56
CA ALA A 398 -18.15 -22.80 -19.47
C ALA A 398 -18.72 -24.04 -20.17
N PHE A 399 -17.87 -24.91 -20.73
CA PHE A 399 -18.30 -26.13 -21.41
C PHE A 399 -18.96 -27.12 -20.44
N TYR A 400 -18.48 -27.21 -19.20
CA TYR A 400 -19.13 -27.96 -18.15
C TYR A 400 -20.56 -27.46 -17.89
N LEU A 401 -20.73 -26.14 -17.72
CA LEU A 401 -22.03 -25.52 -17.46
C LEU A 401 -23.00 -25.63 -18.65
N LEU A 402 -22.48 -25.66 -19.88
CA LEU A 402 -23.23 -25.96 -21.11
C LEU A 402 -23.55 -27.46 -21.29
N GLY A 403 -23.03 -28.32 -20.43
CA GLY A 403 -23.30 -29.76 -20.44
C GLY A 403 -22.49 -30.58 -21.44
N ALA A 404 -21.34 -30.06 -21.91
CA ALA A 404 -20.47 -30.77 -22.85
C ALA A 404 -19.86 -32.05 -22.25
N PHE A 405 -19.58 -32.06 -20.95
CA PHE A 405 -19.10 -33.22 -20.19
C PHE A 405 -19.70 -33.23 -18.77
N ARG A 406 -19.61 -34.37 -18.08
CA ARG A 406 -20.20 -34.62 -16.76
C ARG A 406 -19.15 -35.18 -15.80
N MET A 407 -19.22 -34.78 -14.52
CA MET A 407 -18.38 -35.35 -13.46
C MET A 407 -19.05 -36.59 -12.83
N PRO A 408 -18.31 -37.45 -12.10
CA PRO A 408 -18.83 -38.71 -11.56
C PRO A 408 -20.07 -38.58 -10.68
N LEU A 409 -20.25 -37.42 -10.03
CA LEU A 409 -21.35 -37.13 -9.12
C LEU A 409 -22.53 -36.39 -9.80
N ASP A 410 -22.49 -36.17 -11.12
CA ASP A 410 -23.52 -35.43 -11.86
C ASP A 410 -24.70 -36.29 -12.35
N SER A 411 -25.91 -35.76 -12.21
CA SER A 411 -27.13 -36.29 -12.83
C SER A 411 -27.24 -35.88 -14.31
N PRO A 412 -27.85 -36.71 -15.19
CA PRO A 412 -28.09 -36.35 -16.58
C PRO A 412 -28.99 -35.11 -16.71
N VAL A 413 -28.57 -34.13 -17.52
CA VAL A 413 -29.30 -32.88 -17.73
C VAL A 413 -30.04 -32.95 -19.07
N GLN A 414 -31.37 -32.76 -19.07
CA GLN A 414 -32.20 -32.79 -20.30
C GLN A 414 -32.30 -31.42 -20.99
N SER A 415 -32.12 -30.32 -20.26
CA SER A 415 -32.12 -28.96 -20.79
C SER A 415 -31.21 -28.05 -19.96
N ILE A 416 -30.60 -27.05 -20.61
CA ILE A 416 -29.75 -26.07 -19.93
C ILE A 416 -30.64 -25.01 -19.30
N GLY A 417 -30.60 -24.87 -17.97
CA GLY A 417 -31.31 -23.83 -17.26
C GLY A 417 -30.75 -22.44 -17.59
N VAL A 418 -31.62 -21.41 -17.58
CA VAL A 418 -31.26 -20.02 -17.91
C VAL A 418 -30.10 -19.49 -17.06
N SER A 419 -30.09 -19.79 -15.75
CA SER A 419 -29.00 -19.38 -14.85
C SER A 419 -27.65 -20.01 -15.20
N ARG A 420 -27.65 -21.30 -15.57
CA ARG A 420 -26.42 -22.00 -16.02
C ARG A 420 -25.89 -21.38 -17.31
N LEU A 421 -26.77 -21.03 -18.24
CA LEU A 421 -26.41 -20.37 -19.49
C LEU A 421 -25.72 -19.02 -19.24
N PHE A 422 -26.32 -18.14 -18.41
CA PHE A 422 -25.72 -16.83 -18.12
C PHE A 422 -24.35 -16.96 -17.45
N ILE A 423 -24.19 -17.87 -16.48
CA ILE A 423 -22.89 -18.10 -15.83
C ILE A 423 -21.88 -18.65 -16.83
N ALA A 424 -22.28 -19.59 -17.70
CA ALA A 424 -21.40 -20.12 -18.76
C ALA A 424 -20.94 -19.02 -19.72
N LEU A 425 -21.84 -18.13 -20.13
CA LEU A 425 -21.51 -16.99 -20.98
C LEU A 425 -20.51 -16.05 -20.31
N THR A 426 -20.65 -15.79 -19.01
CA THR A 426 -19.66 -14.98 -18.26
C THR A 426 -18.27 -15.62 -18.28
N PHE A 427 -18.16 -16.93 -18.07
CA PHE A 427 -16.87 -17.63 -18.14
C PHE A 427 -16.30 -17.65 -19.57
N LEU A 428 -17.14 -17.77 -20.61
CA LEU A 428 -16.70 -17.64 -22.00
C LEU A 428 -16.15 -16.25 -22.29
N ILE A 429 -16.88 -15.20 -21.90
CA ILE A 429 -16.45 -13.81 -22.09
C ILE A 429 -15.11 -13.59 -21.38
N MET A 430 -14.96 -14.08 -20.14
CA MET A 430 -13.70 -14.01 -19.41
C MET A 430 -12.57 -14.76 -20.13
N GLY A 431 -12.81 -15.98 -20.61
CA GLY A 431 -11.83 -16.77 -21.35
C GLY A 431 -11.38 -16.07 -22.64
N PHE A 432 -12.31 -15.52 -23.42
CA PHE A 432 -12.00 -14.74 -24.63
C PHE A 432 -11.29 -13.42 -24.32
N TYR A 433 -11.61 -12.76 -23.21
CA TYR A 433 -10.93 -11.55 -22.77
C TYR A 433 -9.46 -11.81 -22.40
N MET A 434 -9.18 -12.96 -21.76
CA MET A 434 -7.82 -13.33 -21.34
C MET A 434 -6.98 -13.94 -22.47
N LEU A 435 -7.62 -14.46 -23.52
CA LEU A 435 -6.95 -15.14 -24.64
C LEU A 435 -5.82 -14.31 -25.30
N PRO A 436 -5.98 -12.99 -25.58
CA PRO A 436 -4.90 -12.16 -26.12
C PRO A 436 -3.71 -12.04 -25.17
N GLY A 437 -3.93 -12.15 -23.86
CA GLY A 437 -2.88 -12.06 -22.85
C GLY A 437 -1.85 -13.19 -22.94
N ILE A 438 -2.24 -14.36 -23.45
CA ILE A 438 -1.31 -15.47 -23.74
C ILE A 438 -0.23 -15.04 -24.76
N PHE A 439 -0.56 -14.08 -25.64
CA PHE A 439 0.35 -13.55 -26.65
C PHE A 439 1.05 -12.26 -26.19
N GLY A 440 0.94 -11.90 -24.91
CA GLY A 440 1.56 -10.73 -24.31
C GLY A 440 0.73 -9.44 -24.38
N ALA A 441 -0.56 -9.50 -24.73
CA ALA A 441 -1.43 -8.32 -24.64
C ALA A 441 -1.76 -7.97 -23.18
N PRO A 442 -1.95 -6.67 -22.85
CA PRO A 442 -2.30 -6.26 -21.49
C PRO A 442 -3.74 -6.64 -21.13
N VAL A 443 -3.93 -7.32 -20.00
CA VAL A 443 -5.23 -7.80 -19.49
C VAL A 443 -5.68 -6.99 -18.26
N LYS A 444 -5.99 -5.71 -18.46
CA LYS A 444 -6.27 -4.72 -17.39
C LYS A 444 -7.30 -5.14 -16.35
N LEU A 445 -8.35 -5.88 -16.72
CA LEU A 445 -9.45 -6.24 -15.80
C LEU A 445 -9.00 -7.16 -14.66
N ILE A 446 -7.94 -7.94 -14.88
CA ILE A 446 -7.34 -8.84 -13.89
C ILE A 446 -5.95 -8.35 -13.47
N ALA A 447 -5.67 -7.07 -13.63
CA ALA A 447 -4.36 -6.50 -13.36
C ALA A 447 -3.86 -6.82 -11.93
N GLY A 448 -2.57 -7.13 -11.84
CA GLY A 448 -1.86 -7.59 -10.65
C GLY A 448 -2.14 -9.02 -10.21
N PHE A 449 -3.00 -9.75 -10.93
CA PHE A 449 -3.25 -11.16 -10.66
C PHE A 449 -2.27 -12.08 -11.41
N PRO A 450 -2.11 -11.98 -12.76
CA PRO A 450 -1.09 -12.72 -13.49
C PRO A 450 0.34 -12.31 -13.09
N PRO A 451 1.35 -13.14 -13.40
CA PRO A 451 2.73 -12.70 -13.38
C PRO A 451 2.96 -11.45 -14.24
N PRO A 452 3.85 -10.54 -13.82
CA PRO A 452 4.16 -9.32 -14.56
C PRO A 452 4.93 -9.60 -15.86
N GLU A 453 5.00 -8.63 -16.76
CA GLU A 453 5.61 -8.79 -18.10
C GLU A 453 7.10 -9.12 -18.08
N HIS A 454 7.85 -8.72 -17.04
CA HIS A 454 9.26 -9.06 -16.92
C HIS A 454 9.49 -10.51 -16.44
N TYR A 455 8.42 -11.21 -16.01
CA TYR A 455 8.40 -12.64 -15.66
C TYR A 455 7.64 -13.46 -16.73
N ALA A 456 7.72 -13.00 -17.98
CA ALA A 456 7.13 -13.64 -19.15
C ALA A 456 8.20 -14.44 -19.92
N GLU A 457 7.80 -15.53 -20.57
CA GLU A 457 8.64 -16.35 -21.45
C GLU A 457 9.27 -15.47 -22.54
N GLN A 458 8.47 -14.54 -23.09
CA GLN A 458 8.92 -13.60 -24.12
C GLN A 458 8.59 -12.15 -23.73
N ARG A 459 9.64 -11.38 -23.38
CA ARG A 459 9.52 -9.94 -23.09
C ARG A 459 8.90 -9.19 -24.28
N GLY A 460 7.79 -8.50 -24.04
CA GLY A 460 7.03 -7.73 -25.05
C GLY A 460 5.99 -8.55 -25.85
N GLY A 461 5.84 -9.85 -25.57
CA GLY A 461 4.84 -10.71 -26.19
C GLY A 461 5.23 -11.29 -27.55
N ALA A 462 4.36 -12.15 -28.07
CA ALA A 462 4.59 -12.93 -29.30
C ALA A 462 4.73 -12.07 -30.57
N PHE A 463 4.30 -10.81 -30.51
CA PHE A 463 4.37 -9.84 -31.61
C PHE A 463 5.42 -8.74 -31.41
N ALA A 464 6.23 -8.81 -30.36
CA ALA A 464 7.35 -7.91 -30.18
C ALA A 464 8.31 -8.03 -31.38
N GLN A 465 8.52 -6.91 -32.08
CA GLN A 465 9.59 -6.86 -33.07
C GLN A 465 10.92 -7.01 -32.33
N PRO A 466 11.90 -7.76 -32.87
CA PRO A 466 13.22 -7.81 -32.27
C PRO A 466 13.76 -6.39 -32.21
N ASN A 467 13.99 -5.87 -31.00
CA ASN A 467 14.72 -4.63 -30.83
C ASN A 467 16.12 -4.86 -31.37
N ILE A 468 16.38 -4.36 -32.58
CA ILE A 468 17.73 -4.24 -33.11
C ILE A 468 18.42 -3.20 -32.23
N THR A 469 19.17 -3.66 -31.24
CA THR A 469 20.19 -2.84 -30.60
C THR A 469 21.24 -2.53 -31.67
N THR A 470 21.12 -1.36 -32.29
CA THR A 470 22.20 -0.77 -33.08
C THR A 470 23.37 -0.52 -32.13
N VAL A 471 24.30 -1.46 -32.06
CA VAL A 471 25.62 -1.24 -31.48
C VAL A 471 26.31 -0.21 -32.38
N VAL A 472 26.29 1.05 -31.97
CA VAL A 472 27.14 2.08 -32.56
C VAL A 472 28.56 1.73 -32.15
N SER A 473 29.33 1.15 -33.07
CA SER A 473 30.76 0.98 -32.92
C SER A 473 31.44 2.36 -33.02
N GLY A 474 31.52 3.05 -31.88
CA GLY A 474 32.34 4.24 -31.70
C GLY A 474 33.17 4.07 -30.44
N GLU A 475 34.49 4.14 -30.58
CA GLU A 475 35.46 4.14 -29.48
C GLU A 475 35.24 5.34 -28.55
N GLN A 476 34.38 5.19 -27.55
CA GLN A 476 34.52 5.86 -26.25
C GLN A 476 34.01 4.90 -25.18
N ALA A 477 34.90 4.51 -24.28
CA ALA A 477 34.55 3.77 -23.07
C ALA A 477 33.81 4.71 -22.11
N SER A 478 32.52 4.92 -22.34
CA SER A 478 31.59 5.31 -21.28
C SER A 478 31.21 4.04 -20.53
N VAL A 479 31.38 4.04 -19.22
CA VAL A 479 30.83 3.02 -18.33
C VAL A 479 29.33 2.92 -18.62
N GLN A 480 28.89 1.87 -19.32
CA GLN A 480 27.47 1.59 -19.43
C GLN A 480 27.02 1.14 -18.04
N PRO A 481 26.10 1.87 -17.37
CA PRO A 481 25.60 1.43 -16.09
C PRO A 481 24.97 0.04 -16.25
N GLU A 482 25.27 -0.88 -15.32
CA GLU A 482 24.56 -2.15 -15.22
C GLU A 482 23.11 -1.85 -14.84
N LEU A 483 22.26 -1.63 -15.85
CA LEU A 483 20.82 -1.53 -15.67
C LEU A 483 20.31 -2.80 -14.98
N GLY A 484 19.39 -2.64 -14.03
CA GLY A 484 18.81 -3.74 -13.28
C GLY A 484 18.19 -4.79 -14.21
N GLU A 485 18.35 -6.07 -13.87
CA GLU A 485 17.86 -7.19 -14.70
C GLU A 485 16.32 -7.25 -14.79
N HIS A 486 15.62 -6.54 -13.89
CA HIS A 486 14.18 -6.67 -13.62
C HIS A 486 13.44 -5.33 -13.55
N CYS A 487 13.43 -4.60 -14.66
CA CYS A 487 12.72 -3.33 -14.73
C CYS A 487 11.28 -3.46 -15.26
N PRO A 488 10.30 -2.81 -14.61
CA PRO A 488 8.90 -2.85 -15.02
C PRO A 488 8.66 -2.06 -16.32
N ASN A 489 7.74 -2.56 -17.16
CA ASN A 489 7.25 -1.90 -18.37
C ASN A 489 8.35 -1.40 -19.35
N GLY A 490 9.53 -2.03 -19.36
CA GLY A 490 10.66 -1.63 -20.20
C GLY A 490 11.28 -0.27 -19.83
N LEU A 491 11.02 0.23 -18.62
CA LEU A 491 11.68 1.43 -18.09
C LEU A 491 13.15 1.15 -17.75
N PRO A 492 14.06 2.12 -17.92
CA PRO A 492 15.41 1.99 -17.38
C PRO A 492 15.34 2.12 -15.85
N CYS A 493 15.84 1.11 -15.13
CA CYS A 493 15.85 1.11 -13.67
C CYS A 493 17.13 0.51 -13.10
N PHE A 494 17.37 0.77 -11.82
CA PHE A 494 18.40 0.13 -11.01
C PHE A 494 17.76 -0.72 -9.91
N ASN A 495 18.40 -1.83 -9.56
CA ASN A 495 17.98 -2.68 -8.44
C ASN A 495 18.86 -2.51 -7.19
N ASP A 496 19.85 -1.62 -7.28
CA ASP A 496 20.79 -1.24 -6.22
C ASP A 496 20.74 0.28 -6.04
N TYR A 497 20.59 0.70 -4.79
CA TYR A 497 20.40 2.11 -4.46
C TYR A 497 21.66 2.93 -4.72
N GLU A 498 22.81 2.39 -4.34
CA GLU A 498 24.10 3.05 -4.42
C GLU A 498 24.50 3.26 -5.88
N ALA A 499 24.29 2.26 -6.74
CA ALA A 499 24.47 2.37 -8.19
C ALA A 499 23.51 3.41 -8.82
N GLY A 500 22.23 3.38 -8.44
CA GLY A 500 21.23 4.33 -8.91
C GLY A 500 21.56 5.78 -8.51
N LEU A 501 22.02 5.99 -7.28
CA LEU A 501 22.44 7.30 -6.76
C LEU A 501 23.67 7.84 -7.49
N ALA A 502 24.66 6.98 -7.75
CA ALA A 502 25.85 7.38 -8.50
C ALA A 502 25.49 7.84 -9.92
N TYR A 503 24.61 7.10 -10.60
CA TYR A 503 24.13 7.48 -11.93
C TYR A 503 23.27 8.75 -11.91
N ALA A 504 22.37 8.89 -10.92
CA ALA A 504 21.54 10.08 -10.75
C ALA A 504 22.37 11.36 -10.58
N LYS A 505 23.49 11.28 -9.85
CA LYS A 505 24.49 12.35 -9.72
C LYS A 505 25.16 12.70 -11.04
N GLU A 506 25.48 11.70 -11.86
CA GLU A 506 26.10 11.92 -13.17
C GLU A 506 25.15 12.60 -14.16
N VAL A 507 23.88 12.19 -14.19
CA VAL A 507 22.90 12.72 -15.14
C VAL A 507 22.13 13.94 -14.63
N GLY A 508 22.35 14.35 -13.38
CA GLY A 508 21.68 15.50 -12.77
C GLY A 508 20.16 15.37 -12.68
N LYS A 509 19.66 14.20 -12.26
CA LYS A 509 18.22 13.92 -12.12
C LYS A 509 17.88 13.42 -10.72
N PRO A 510 16.67 13.67 -10.19
CA PRO A 510 16.25 13.12 -8.92
C PRO A 510 16.11 11.60 -8.98
N ILE A 511 16.21 10.96 -7.82
CA ILE A 511 16.00 9.52 -7.67
C ILE A 511 14.55 9.28 -7.30
N MET A 512 13.93 8.31 -7.94
CA MET A 512 12.65 7.76 -7.50
C MET A 512 12.87 6.35 -6.97
N LEU A 513 12.75 6.18 -5.66
CA LEU A 513 12.73 4.87 -5.02
C LEU A 513 11.34 4.25 -5.16
N ASP A 514 11.30 3.03 -5.67
CA ASP A 514 10.13 2.15 -5.74
C ASP A 514 10.36 0.94 -4.83
N PHE A 515 9.83 0.99 -3.60
CA PHE A 515 9.82 -0.16 -2.71
C PHE A 515 8.71 -1.10 -3.13
N THR A 516 9.12 -2.22 -3.71
CA THR A 516 8.24 -3.15 -4.41
C THR A 516 8.47 -4.58 -3.95
N GLY A 517 7.69 -5.51 -4.49
CA GLY A 517 7.88 -6.93 -4.26
C GLY A 517 7.38 -7.78 -5.42
N TRP A 518 8.02 -8.93 -5.61
CA TRP A 518 7.64 -9.95 -6.59
C TRP A 518 6.21 -10.44 -6.37
N GLY A 519 5.84 -10.68 -5.11
CA GLY A 519 4.49 -11.11 -4.72
C GLY A 519 3.49 -9.95 -4.52
N CYS A 520 3.91 -8.70 -4.72
CA CYS A 520 3.10 -7.54 -4.37
C CYS A 520 2.01 -7.24 -5.42
N VAL A 521 0.78 -7.70 -5.17
CA VAL A 521 -0.37 -7.47 -6.05
C VAL A 521 -0.66 -5.98 -6.30
N ASN A 522 -0.58 -5.15 -5.26
CA ASN A 522 -0.86 -3.72 -5.38
C ASN A 522 0.21 -2.98 -6.19
N CYS A 523 1.47 -3.40 -6.10
CA CYS A 523 2.57 -2.88 -6.90
C CYS A 523 2.32 -3.19 -8.38
N ARG A 524 1.99 -4.44 -8.71
CA ARG A 524 1.67 -4.84 -10.09
C ARG A 524 0.43 -4.10 -10.64
N LYS A 525 -0.57 -3.83 -9.80
CA LYS A 525 -1.73 -3.01 -10.19
C LYS A 525 -1.35 -1.57 -10.55
N MET A 526 -0.44 -0.96 -9.80
CA MET A 526 0.08 0.37 -10.12
C MET A 526 0.81 0.35 -11.46
N GLU A 527 1.68 -0.64 -11.66
CA GLU A 527 2.43 -0.77 -12.91
C GLU A 527 1.52 -0.96 -14.13
N GLU A 528 0.50 -1.81 -14.03
CA GLU A 528 -0.37 -2.18 -15.16
C GLU A 528 -1.53 -1.18 -15.42
N ASN A 529 -1.80 -0.26 -14.50
CA ASN A 529 -2.87 0.75 -14.66
C ASN A 529 -2.37 2.19 -14.71
N VAL A 530 -1.31 2.53 -13.97
CA VAL A 530 -0.78 3.89 -13.85
C VAL A 530 0.49 4.05 -14.68
N TRP A 531 1.48 3.18 -14.51
CA TRP A 531 2.78 3.34 -15.18
C TRP A 531 2.75 3.03 -16.68
N VAL A 532 1.70 2.36 -17.16
CA VAL A 532 1.44 2.17 -18.60
C VAL A 532 0.81 3.40 -19.27
N ASP A 533 0.34 4.40 -18.51
CA ASP A 533 -0.11 5.67 -19.11
C ASP A 533 1.11 6.38 -19.70
N GLU A 534 1.04 6.74 -20.99
CA GLU A 534 2.16 7.33 -21.72
C GLU A 534 2.73 8.58 -21.03
N ARG A 535 1.85 9.40 -20.39
CA ARG A 535 2.27 10.63 -19.70
C ARG A 535 3.11 10.32 -18.46
N VAL A 536 2.80 9.22 -17.76
CA VAL A 536 3.57 8.73 -16.61
C VAL A 536 4.83 8.04 -17.08
N HIS A 537 4.74 7.16 -18.08
CA HIS A 537 5.87 6.39 -18.61
C HIS A 537 7.00 7.29 -19.10
N GLN A 538 6.67 8.36 -19.83
CA GLN A 538 7.63 9.36 -20.28
C GLN A 538 8.34 10.05 -19.11
N ARG A 539 7.60 10.48 -18.08
CA ARG A 539 8.19 11.12 -16.89
C ARG A 539 9.12 10.18 -16.13
N LEU A 540 8.70 8.93 -15.95
CA LEU A 540 9.51 7.91 -15.27
C LEU A 540 10.80 7.60 -16.02
N ARG A 541 10.77 7.65 -17.36
CA ARG A 541 11.94 7.42 -18.21
C ARG A 541 12.87 8.62 -18.28
N ASP A 542 12.30 9.81 -18.43
CA ASP A 542 13.06 10.98 -18.88
C ASP A 542 13.37 11.95 -17.73
N ASN A 543 12.56 11.99 -16.67
CA ASN A 543 12.67 13.02 -15.63
C ASN A 543 13.24 12.52 -14.30
N VAL A 544 13.29 11.20 -14.08
CA VAL A 544 13.80 10.60 -12.83
C VAL A 544 14.75 9.44 -13.12
N VAL A 545 15.59 9.10 -12.14
CA VAL A 545 16.31 7.82 -12.11
C VAL A 545 15.52 6.86 -11.25
N LEU A 546 14.93 5.85 -11.88
CA LEU A 546 14.12 4.84 -11.20
C LEU A 546 15.00 3.80 -10.51
N VAL A 547 14.75 3.56 -9.23
CA VAL A 547 15.42 2.52 -8.43
C VAL A 547 14.34 1.63 -7.79
N SER A 548 14.19 0.41 -8.31
CA SER A 548 13.20 -0.56 -7.82
C SER A 548 13.83 -1.52 -6.81
N LEU A 549 13.44 -1.37 -5.55
CA LEU A 549 13.97 -2.11 -4.40
C LEU A 549 12.99 -3.21 -3.99
N TYR A 550 13.34 -4.47 -4.30
CA TYR A 550 12.49 -5.63 -4.04
C TYR A 550 12.66 -6.15 -2.60
N VAL A 551 11.67 -5.91 -1.73
CA VAL A 551 11.73 -6.24 -0.30
C VAL A 551 11.50 -7.73 0.01
N ASP A 552 10.98 -8.50 -0.95
CA ASP A 552 10.77 -9.94 -0.86
C ASP A 552 11.82 -10.75 -1.64
N ALA A 553 12.86 -10.09 -2.16
CA ALA A 553 13.97 -10.74 -2.84
C ALA A 553 14.73 -11.72 -1.92
N ARG A 554 14.99 -12.92 -2.45
CA ARG A 554 15.62 -14.04 -1.73
C ARG A 554 17.11 -14.30 -1.97
N PRO A 555 17.82 -13.73 -2.96
CA PRO A 555 19.27 -13.90 -3.05
C PRO A 555 19.95 -13.49 -1.73
N ASP A 556 20.75 -14.40 -1.18
CA ASP A 556 21.47 -14.14 0.06
C ASP A 556 22.57 -13.10 -0.19
N LEU A 557 22.78 -12.23 0.80
CA LEU A 557 23.92 -11.32 0.83
C LEU A 557 25.20 -12.13 1.09
N PRO A 558 26.36 -11.64 0.60
CA PRO A 558 27.67 -12.16 1.00
C PRO A 558 27.77 -12.32 2.52
N GLU A 559 28.42 -13.37 3.02
CA GLU A 559 28.45 -13.68 4.47
C GLU A 559 29.03 -12.54 5.32
N ASP A 560 29.91 -11.73 4.74
CA ASP A 560 30.53 -10.54 5.33
C ASP A 560 29.60 -9.31 5.38
N GLU A 561 28.56 -9.27 4.56
CA GLU A 561 27.51 -8.24 4.57
C GLU A 561 26.28 -8.65 5.40
N GLN A 562 26.25 -9.87 5.95
CA GLN A 562 25.15 -10.31 6.82
C GLN A 562 25.35 -9.80 8.25
N TYR A 563 24.40 -9.02 8.75
CA TYR A 563 24.44 -8.46 10.10
C TYR A 563 23.13 -8.66 10.86
N ILE A 564 23.15 -8.32 12.15
CA ILE A 564 21.94 -8.17 12.96
C ILE A 564 21.72 -6.67 13.13
N SER A 565 20.58 -6.18 12.66
CA SER A 565 20.17 -4.79 12.76
C SER A 565 20.12 -4.37 14.23
N GLU A 566 20.82 -3.30 14.59
CA GLU A 566 20.77 -2.74 15.95
C GLU A 566 19.44 -2.01 16.21
N ILE A 567 18.78 -1.54 15.15
CA ILE A 567 17.53 -0.77 15.21
C ILE A 567 16.32 -1.72 15.28
N THR A 568 16.26 -2.71 14.38
CA THR A 568 15.12 -3.62 14.27
C THR A 568 15.32 -4.94 15.05
N GLY A 569 16.56 -5.24 15.46
CA GLY A 569 16.91 -6.52 16.10
C GLY A 569 16.86 -7.74 15.17
N ARG A 570 16.64 -7.53 13.86
CA ARG A 570 16.44 -8.60 12.87
C ARG A 570 17.76 -9.00 12.21
N LYS A 571 17.87 -10.28 11.85
CA LYS A 571 19.03 -10.77 11.09
C LYS A 571 18.82 -10.52 9.60
N ILE A 572 19.71 -9.73 9.01
CA ILE A 572 19.71 -9.36 7.60
C ILE A 572 20.57 -10.37 6.86
N LYS A 573 19.91 -11.21 6.02
CA LYS A 573 20.58 -12.32 5.32
C LYS A 573 20.51 -12.23 3.80
N ASN A 574 19.49 -11.57 3.27
CA ASN A 574 19.21 -11.48 1.85
C ASN A 574 18.89 -10.04 1.46
N ILE A 575 18.92 -9.78 0.15
CA ILE A 575 18.66 -8.47 -0.44
C ILE A 575 17.29 -7.92 0.01
N GLY A 576 16.25 -8.76 0.07
CA GLY A 576 14.93 -8.33 0.54
C GLY A 576 14.93 -7.84 1.99
N ASN A 577 15.73 -8.47 2.87
CA ASN A 577 15.91 -8.01 4.24
C ASN A 577 16.63 -6.66 4.31
N LYS A 578 17.68 -6.46 3.49
CA LYS A 578 18.39 -5.17 3.37
C LYS A 578 17.41 -4.06 3.02
N TRP A 579 16.62 -4.23 1.96
CA TRP A 579 15.70 -3.19 1.50
C TRP A 579 14.48 -3.00 2.40
N SER A 580 13.95 -4.06 2.99
CA SER A 580 12.87 -3.96 4.00
C SER A 580 13.31 -3.18 5.24
N GLU A 581 14.54 -3.40 5.72
CA GLU A 581 15.10 -2.61 6.82
C GLU A 581 15.36 -1.16 6.38
N PHE A 582 15.96 -0.97 5.22
CA PHE A 582 16.24 0.37 4.68
C PHE A 582 14.95 1.19 4.55
N GLN A 583 13.84 0.56 4.15
CA GLN A 583 12.53 1.20 4.10
C GLN A 583 12.04 1.64 5.50
N GLU A 584 12.10 0.72 6.45
CA GLU A 584 11.59 0.93 7.82
C GLU A 584 12.40 1.99 8.57
N VAL A 585 13.72 1.91 8.50
CA VAL A 585 14.62 2.80 9.25
C VAL A 585 14.59 4.22 8.71
N ASN A 586 14.62 4.39 7.39
CA ASN A 586 14.76 5.72 6.78
C ASN A 586 13.42 6.40 6.52
N PHE A 587 12.37 5.63 6.23
CA PHE A 587 11.07 6.20 5.83
C PHE A 587 9.94 5.89 6.83
N GLN A 588 10.22 5.15 7.91
CA GLN A 588 9.24 4.75 8.93
C GLN A 588 8.01 4.07 8.32
N GLU A 589 8.22 3.33 7.24
CA GLU A 589 7.18 2.66 6.48
C GLU A 589 7.57 1.24 6.13
N VAL A 590 6.56 0.38 6.01
CA VAL A 590 6.75 -1.04 5.73
C VAL A 590 5.74 -1.60 4.73
N SER A 591 4.90 -0.71 4.16
CA SER A 591 3.90 -1.06 3.17
C SER A 591 4.50 -1.01 1.75
N GLN A 592 3.96 -1.82 0.84
CA GLN A 592 4.31 -1.80 -0.58
C GLN A 592 3.03 -1.79 -1.43
N PRO A 593 2.96 -1.01 -2.52
CA PRO A 593 4.02 -0.14 -3.06
C PRO A 593 4.23 1.11 -2.20
N LEU A 594 5.48 1.55 -2.09
CA LEU A 594 5.87 2.85 -1.55
C LEU A 594 6.82 3.53 -2.52
N TYR A 595 6.50 4.76 -2.88
CA TYR A 595 7.28 5.60 -3.79
C TYR A 595 7.82 6.82 -3.04
N VAL A 596 9.10 7.10 -3.22
CA VAL A 596 9.80 8.23 -2.60
C VAL A 596 10.67 8.91 -3.63
N ILE A 597 10.60 10.25 -3.72
CA ILE A 597 11.50 11.04 -4.58
C ILE A 597 12.56 11.69 -3.69
N LEU A 598 13.83 11.51 -4.05
CA LEU A 598 15.00 11.96 -3.29
C LEU A 598 15.92 12.83 -4.13
N GLY A 599 16.59 13.76 -3.44
CA GLY A 599 17.76 14.46 -3.95
C GLY A 599 19.03 13.59 -3.90
N HIS A 600 20.19 14.25 -3.94
CA HIS A 600 21.50 13.57 -4.02
C HIS A 600 22.27 13.54 -2.69
N ASP A 601 21.86 14.37 -1.74
CA ASP A 601 22.65 14.71 -0.56
C ASP A 601 22.22 13.91 0.68
N ASP A 602 20.92 13.69 0.85
CA ASP A 602 20.36 12.95 1.98
C ASP A 602 19.20 12.01 1.57
N LEU A 603 18.63 11.33 2.57
CA LEU A 603 17.47 10.45 2.40
C LEU A 603 16.15 11.15 2.73
N THR A 604 16.14 12.49 2.77
CA THR A 604 14.94 13.27 3.03
C THR A 604 14.07 13.31 1.76
N PRO A 605 12.80 12.88 1.83
CA PRO A 605 11.89 12.99 0.68
C PRO A 605 11.71 14.44 0.23
N LEU A 606 11.88 14.72 -1.07
CA LEU A 606 11.65 16.05 -1.64
C LEU A 606 10.17 16.46 -1.62
N VAL A 607 9.29 15.47 -1.66
CA VAL A 607 7.83 15.60 -1.56
C VAL A 607 7.29 14.50 -0.65
N GLU A 608 6.01 14.58 -0.28
CA GLU A 608 5.37 13.56 0.53
C GLU A 608 5.48 12.16 -0.12
N LYS A 609 5.58 11.11 0.71
CA LYS A 609 5.63 9.73 0.22
C LYS A 609 4.32 9.36 -0.48
N ASN A 610 4.40 8.61 -1.58
CA ASN A 610 3.23 8.11 -2.29
C ASN A 610 3.12 6.59 -2.15
N ALA A 611 1.90 6.05 -2.19
CA ALA A 611 1.63 4.63 -1.99
C ALA A 611 0.65 4.10 -3.06
N TYR A 612 -0.20 3.14 -2.72
CA TYR A 612 -1.19 2.61 -3.65
C TYR A 612 -2.29 3.64 -3.97
N ASN A 613 -2.25 4.21 -5.17
CA ASN A 613 -3.29 5.09 -5.71
C ASN A 613 -3.42 4.94 -7.23
N LEU A 614 -4.59 4.50 -7.71
CA LEU A 614 -4.84 4.28 -9.15
C LEU A 614 -5.22 5.55 -9.92
N ASP A 615 -5.24 6.71 -9.26
CA ASP A 615 -5.46 8.00 -9.91
C ASP A 615 -4.20 8.46 -10.66
N VAL A 616 -4.26 8.42 -11.99
CA VAL A 616 -3.14 8.75 -12.87
C VAL A 616 -2.79 10.23 -12.77
N ASP A 617 -3.77 11.13 -12.70
CA ASP A 617 -3.51 12.57 -12.70
C ASP A 617 -2.90 13.00 -11.36
N ALA A 618 -3.36 12.41 -10.25
CA ALA A 618 -2.73 12.61 -8.94
C ALA A 618 -1.28 12.08 -8.90
N TYR A 619 -1.00 10.97 -9.59
CA TYR A 619 0.36 10.41 -9.68
C TYR A 619 1.29 11.30 -10.53
N ILE A 620 0.77 11.88 -11.61
CA ILE A 620 1.51 12.84 -12.45
C ILE A 620 1.84 14.10 -11.66
N ASP A 621 0.86 14.68 -10.95
CA ASP A 621 1.07 15.86 -10.11
C ASP A 621 2.18 15.61 -9.07
N TRP A 622 2.12 14.47 -8.39
CA TRP A 622 3.13 14.08 -7.42
C TRP A 622 4.54 13.93 -8.02
N LEU A 623 4.66 13.29 -9.19
CA LEU A 623 5.93 13.16 -9.91
C LEU A 623 6.48 14.53 -10.32
N ASP A 624 5.63 15.38 -10.91
CA ASP A 624 6.04 16.69 -11.41
C ASP A 624 6.47 17.61 -10.27
N ARG A 625 5.80 17.57 -9.11
CA ARG A 625 6.23 18.30 -7.91
C ARG A 625 7.57 17.81 -7.39
N GLY A 626 7.80 16.49 -7.35
CA GLY A 626 9.08 15.95 -6.89
C GLY A 626 10.24 16.27 -7.83
N VAL A 627 10.00 16.27 -9.15
CA VAL A 627 11.00 16.71 -10.13
C VAL A 627 11.24 18.21 -10.05
N ALA A 628 10.20 19.00 -9.82
CA ALA A 628 10.32 20.44 -9.65
C ALA A 628 11.10 20.80 -8.38
N ALA A 629 10.87 20.10 -7.26
CA ALA A 629 11.59 20.31 -6.00
C ALA A 629 13.08 19.91 -6.05
N PHE A 630 13.50 19.15 -7.07
CA PHE A 630 14.90 18.80 -7.30
C PHE A 630 15.65 19.85 -8.13
N LYS A 631 14.94 20.54 -9.01
CA LYS A 631 15.51 21.60 -9.85
C LYS A 631 15.64 22.86 -9.02
#